data_AF-A0A9X2WYZ4-F1
#
_entry.id   AF-A0A9X2WYZ4-F1
#
_cell.length_a   1.000
_cell.length_b   1.000
_cell.length_c   1.000
_cell.angle_alpha   90.00
_cell.angle_beta   90.00
_cell.angle_gamma   90.00
#
_symmetry.space_group_name_H-M   'P 1'
#
loop_
_entity.id
_entity.type
_entity.pdbx_description
1 polymer ?
#
loop_
_entity_poly.entity_id
_entity_poly.type
_entity_poly.pdbx_seq_one_letter_code
_entity_poly.pdbx_strand_id
1 'polypeptide(L)'
;MTDIHKRIKERRKMSKLTQQCLADRLLLSKTAISQWERGINKPSSSILSDLCKVLNVNEEWLLTGKNAADSSAYAAFMVPFFAGVKVAAGYGCITNETSSLLFPVPRCAIKLQSNLNEICCFVASGNSMNPILLDGSVVAVNQADTAIRDGKMYVIRQGDLLRVKLLSRFPNELHVQSANPAYPTEVYVNDEINNIQVIGHVFWYSSVSF
;
A
#
# COMPACT_ATOMS: atom_id res chain seq x y z
N MET A 1 3.34 5.38 33.78
CA MET A 1 4.21 4.68 32.80
C MET A 1 4.65 5.71 31.77
N THR A 2 5.76 6.42 32.00
CA THR A 2 6.10 7.70 31.32
C THR A 2 7.41 7.65 30.54
N ASP A 3 7.92 6.47 30.21
CA ASP A 3 9.26 6.32 29.65
C ASP A 3 9.29 6.38 28.11
N ILE A 4 9.98 7.39 27.56
CA ILE A 4 10.25 7.57 26.12
C ILE A 4 10.95 6.36 25.51
N HIS A 5 11.84 5.71 26.27
CA HIS A 5 12.64 4.57 25.80
C HIS A 5 11.75 3.38 25.46
N LYS A 6 10.73 3.13 26.30
CA LYS A 6 9.71 2.10 26.04
C LYS A 6 8.85 2.45 24.82
N ARG A 7 8.41 3.71 24.70
CA ARG A 7 7.58 4.16 23.57
C ARG A 7 8.29 4.02 22.23
N ILE A 8 9.58 4.37 22.14
CA ILE A 8 10.41 4.16 20.93
C ILE A 8 10.42 2.67 20.56
N LYS A 9 10.70 1.79 21.52
CA LYS A 9 10.78 0.34 21.32
C LYS A 9 9.45 -0.27 20.89
N GLU A 10 8.37 0.09 21.56
CA GLU A 10 7.02 -0.39 21.26
C GLU A 10 6.58 0.07 19.88
N ARG A 11 6.74 1.36 19.57
CA ARG A 11 6.34 1.90 18.28
C ARG A 11 7.15 1.31 17.12
N ARG A 12 8.46 1.12 17.29
CA ARG A 12 9.30 0.41 16.31
C ARG A 12 8.77 -1.00 16.03
N LYS A 13 8.44 -1.75 17.10
CA LYS A 13 7.88 -3.11 16.97
C LYS A 13 6.52 -3.12 16.28
N MET A 14 5.63 -2.18 16.62
CA MET A 14 4.34 -2.03 15.94
C MET A 14 4.50 -1.70 14.46
N SER A 15 5.52 -0.92 14.09
CA SER A 15 5.91 -0.66 12.71
C SER A 15 6.65 -1.83 12.04
N LYS A 16 6.81 -2.97 12.72
CA LYS A 16 7.55 -4.17 12.25
C LYS A 16 9.00 -3.88 11.82
N LEU A 17 9.61 -2.83 12.34
CA LEU A 17 10.99 -2.46 12.01
C LEU A 17 11.96 -3.20 12.94
N THR A 18 13.07 -3.72 12.40
CA THR A 18 14.21 -4.12 13.22
C THR A 18 14.96 -2.88 13.71
N GLN A 19 15.79 -3.02 14.75
CA GLN A 19 16.66 -1.90 15.19
C GLN A 19 17.60 -1.44 14.07
N GLN A 20 18.07 -2.38 13.22
CA GLN A 20 18.89 -2.06 12.07
C GLN A 20 18.10 -1.23 11.04
N CYS A 21 16.91 -1.68 10.65
CA CYS A 21 16.09 -0.97 9.67
C CYS A 21 15.70 0.45 10.12
N LEU A 22 15.44 0.64 11.42
CA LEU A 22 15.20 1.98 11.96
C LEU A 22 16.45 2.85 11.90
N ALA A 23 17.63 2.28 12.18
CA ALA A 23 18.89 2.99 12.13
C ALA A 23 19.23 3.43 10.70
N ASP A 24 19.05 2.54 9.72
CA ASP A 24 19.30 2.81 8.30
C ASP A 24 18.42 3.97 7.80
N ARG A 25 17.14 4.02 8.20
CA ARG A 25 16.21 5.11 7.84
C ARG A 25 16.56 6.46 8.47
N LEU A 26 17.27 6.45 9.59
CA LEU A 26 17.68 7.68 10.30
C LEU A 26 19.13 8.06 10.01
N LEU A 27 19.84 7.31 9.17
CA LEU A 27 21.27 7.46 8.91
C LEU A 27 22.12 7.39 10.20
N LEU A 28 21.76 6.45 11.08
CA LEU A 28 22.41 6.23 12.37
C LEU A 28 22.93 4.80 12.51
N SER A 29 23.71 4.55 13.57
CA SER A 29 24.13 3.19 13.92
C SER A 29 23.01 2.43 14.65
N LYS A 30 22.92 1.11 14.43
CA LYS A 30 22.05 0.21 15.22
C LYS A 30 22.28 0.36 16.73
N THR A 31 23.53 0.61 17.12
CA THR A 31 23.91 0.83 18.52
C THR A 31 23.20 2.04 19.11
N ALA A 32 23.06 3.14 18.36
CA ALA A 32 22.33 4.32 18.81
C ALA A 32 20.85 3.98 19.13
N ILE A 33 20.16 3.27 18.23
CA ILE A 33 18.77 2.83 18.47
C ILE A 33 18.68 1.93 19.69
N SER A 34 19.61 0.98 19.84
CA SER A 34 19.66 0.07 20.99
C SER A 34 19.87 0.82 22.30
N GLN A 35 20.75 1.83 22.33
CA GLN A 35 20.98 2.66 23.50
C GLN A 35 19.73 3.48 23.89
N TRP A 36 18.99 4.02 22.91
CA TRP A 36 17.72 4.68 23.16
C TRP A 36 16.67 3.74 23.74
N GLU A 37 16.52 2.52 23.21
CA GLU A 37 15.52 1.56 23.71
C GLU A 37 15.86 0.97 25.08
N ARG A 38 17.13 1.09 25.51
CA ARG A 38 17.63 0.64 26.80
C ARG A 38 17.70 1.73 27.85
N GLY A 39 17.41 2.99 27.48
CA GLY A 39 17.48 4.11 28.40
C GLY A 39 18.89 4.62 28.71
N ILE A 40 19.87 4.32 27.86
CA ILE A 40 21.26 4.77 28.04
C ILE A 40 21.38 6.25 27.68
N ASN A 41 20.83 6.64 26.53
CA ASN A 41 20.78 8.02 26.06
C ASN A 41 19.45 8.30 25.34
N LYS A 42 19.19 9.58 25.06
CA LYS A 42 17.98 10.04 24.37
C LYS A 42 18.33 10.55 22.98
N PRO A 43 17.41 10.46 22.00
CA PRO A 43 17.58 11.12 20.71
C PRO A 43 17.75 12.64 20.92
N SER A 44 18.65 13.25 20.14
CA SER A 44 18.80 14.70 20.13
C SER A 44 17.56 15.38 19.54
N SER A 45 17.33 16.65 19.85
CA SER A 45 16.25 17.44 19.27
C SER A 45 16.28 17.45 17.74
N SER A 46 17.47 17.51 17.14
CA SER A 46 17.66 17.46 15.69
C SER A 46 17.16 16.16 15.05
N ILE A 47 17.33 15.03 15.72
CA ILE A 47 16.95 13.69 15.21
C ILE A 47 15.50 13.35 15.57
N LEU A 48 14.95 14.00 16.59
CA LEU A 48 13.63 13.69 17.12
C LEU A 48 12.51 13.88 16.08
N SER A 49 12.60 14.90 15.24
CA SER A 49 11.64 15.12 14.14
C SER A 49 11.66 13.98 13.13
N ASP A 50 12.83 13.53 12.69
CA ASP A 50 12.95 12.46 11.71
C ASP A 50 12.59 11.10 12.31
N LEU A 51 12.93 10.87 13.58
CA LEU A 51 12.46 9.71 14.34
C LEU A 51 10.93 9.67 14.39
N CYS A 52 10.27 10.80 14.67
CA CYS A 52 8.82 10.91 14.69
C CYS A 52 8.19 10.63 13.32
N LYS A 53 8.81 11.11 12.22
CA LYS A 53 8.37 10.80 10.85
C LYS A 53 8.48 9.31 10.54
N VAL A 54 9.63 8.71 10.81
CA VAL A 54 9.88 7.27 10.53
C VAL A 54 8.99 6.37 11.37
N LEU A 55 8.80 6.71 12.65
CA LEU A 55 7.92 5.96 13.55
C LEU A 55 6.44 6.33 13.40
N ASN A 56 6.14 7.37 12.61
CA ASN A 56 4.81 7.94 12.44
C ASN A 56 4.11 8.20 13.79
N VAL A 57 4.71 9.06 14.59
CA VAL A 57 4.14 9.54 15.86
C VAL A 57 4.32 11.04 15.95
N ASN A 58 3.51 11.71 16.77
CA ASN A 58 3.83 13.09 17.13
C ASN A 58 4.87 13.14 18.24
N GLU A 59 5.64 14.23 18.25
CA GLU A 59 6.72 14.46 19.20
C GLU A 59 6.22 14.56 20.64
N GLU A 60 5.06 15.19 20.86
CA GLU A 60 4.47 15.35 22.19
C GLU A 60 4.15 14.01 22.84
N TRP A 61 3.54 13.07 22.12
CA TRP A 61 3.28 11.72 22.60
C TRP A 61 4.58 10.95 22.83
N LEU A 62 5.54 11.07 21.92
CA LEU A 62 6.82 10.37 22.07
C LEU A 62 7.56 10.85 23.34
N LEU A 63 7.56 12.15 23.60
CA LEU A 63 8.22 12.77 24.76
C LEU A 63 7.45 12.57 26.07
N THR A 64 6.12 12.76 26.06
CA THR A 64 5.32 12.88 27.29
C THR A 64 4.39 11.69 27.52
N GLY A 65 4.06 10.94 26.47
CA GLY A 65 3.01 9.92 26.49
C GLY A 65 1.59 10.47 26.55
N LYS A 66 1.41 11.80 26.44
CA LYS A 66 0.11 12.46 26.37
C LYS A 66 -0.34 12.62 24.92
N ASN A 67 -1.64 12.82 24.71
CA ASN A 67 -2.31 12.88 23.39
C ASN A 67 -2.24 11.57 22.58
N ALA A 68 -2.98 11.48 21.47
CA ALA A 68 -2.98 10.28 20.63
C ALA A 68 -1.57 10.05 20.05
N ALA A 69 -1.10 8.81 19.99
CA ALA A 69 0.24 8.49 19.48
C ALA A 69 0.45 8.88 18.02
N ASP A 70 -0.62 8.71 17.23
CA ASP A 70 -0.61 9.09 15.84
C ASP A 70 -0.62 10.61 15.73
N SER A 71 0.30 11.14 14.92
CA SER A 71 0.20 12.53 14.48
C SER A 71 -1.13 12.67 13.73
N SER A 72 -2.09 13.40 14.31
CA SER A 72 -3.33 13.72 13.59
C SER A 72 -3.07 14.61 12.37
N ALA A 73 -1.82 15.07 12.17
CA ALA A 73 -1.41 15.91 11.06
C ALA A 73 -1.38 15.22 9.69
N TYR A 74 -1.40 13.88 9.60
CA TYR A 74 -1.52 13.19 8.31
C TYR A 74 -2.62 12.13 8.35
N ALA A 75 -3.85 12.54 8.01
CA ALA A 75 -4.99 11.66 7.80
C ALA A 75 -4.75 10.61 6.69
N ALA A 76 -3.69 10.79 5.88
CA ALA A 76 -3.31 9.93 4.78
C ALA A 76 -1.85 9.45 4.90
N PHE A 77 -1.53 8.36 4.21
CA PHE A 77 -0.19 7.85 3.98
C PHE A 77 0.12 8.04 2.48
N MET A 78 1.28 8.62 2.18
CA MET A 78 1.69 8.90 0.81
C MET A 78 2.28 7.64 0.18
N VAL A 79 1.68 7.18 -0.92
CA VAL A 79 2.13 5.99 -1.66
C VAL A 79 2.60 6.36 -3.06
N PRO A 80 3.56 5.63 -3.65
CA PRO A 80 3.93 5.77 -5.05
C PRO A 80 2.70 5.72 -5.96
N PHE A 81 2.59 6.67 -6.88
CA PHE A 81 1.48 6.83 -7.80
C PHE A 81 1.97 6.91 -9.23
N PHE A 82 1.56 5.93 -10.03
CA PHE A 82 1.96 5.79 -11.42
C PHE A 82 0.86 6.35 -12.32
N ALA A 83 0.81 7.67 -12.43
CA ALA A 83 -0.27 8.37 -13.13
C ALA A 83 -0.34 8.05 -14.63
N GLY A 84 0.80 7.86 -15.30
CA GLY A 84 0.82 7.47 -16.71
C GLY A 84 0.57 5.96 -16.92
N VAL A 85 0.58 5.16 -15.85
CA VAL A 85 0.17 3.76 -15.88
C VAL A 85 -1.33 3.65 -15.67
N LYS A 86 -2.03 3.63 -16.79
CA LYS A 86 -3.47 3.34 -16.80
C LYS A 86 -3.66 1.83 -16.66
N VAL A 87 -4.33 1.39 -15.62
CA VAL A 87 -4.76 0.00 -15.54
C VAL A 87 -6.13 -0.06 -16.21
N ALA A 88 -6.15 -0.62 -17.42
CA ALA A 88 -7.36 -0.60 -18.22
C ALA A 88 -8.41 -1.51 -17.59
N ALA A 89 -9.56 -0.96 -17.25
CA ALA A 89 -10.78 -1.73 -17.14
C ALA A 89 -11.06 -2.44 -18.51
N GLY A 90 -10.70 -1.84 -19.64
CA GLY A 90 -10.87 -2.45 -20.98
C GLY A 90 -9.72 -3.33 -21.50
N TYR A 91 -9.37 -3.11 -22.77
CA TYR A 91 -8.40 -3.87 -23.60
C TYR A 91 -6.92 -3.65 -23.23
N GLY A 92 -6.61 -3.28 -21.99
CA GLY A 92 -5.24 -3.12 -21.50
C GLY A 92 -4.53 -1.83 -21.91
N CYS A 93 -3.47 -1.49 -21.16
CA CYS A 93 -2.54 -0.40 -21.46
C CYS A 93 -1.11 -0.90 -21.27
N ILE A 94 -0.20 -0.44 -22.13
CA ILE A 94 1.23 -0.75 -22.12
C ILE A 94 1.95 0.38 -21.40
N THR A 95 2.76 0.10 -20.37
CA THR A 95 3.63 1.13 -19.78
C THR A 95 4.98 0.61 -19.26
N ASN A 96 6.02 1.41 -19.55
CA ASN A 96 7.40 1.28 -19.04
C ASN A 96 7.78 2.47 -18.13
N GLU A 97 6.81 3.21 -17.60
CA GLU A 97 7.09 4.43 -16.84
C GLU A 97 7.64 4.13 -15.44
N THR A 98 8.76 4.78 -15.12
CA THR A 98 9.49 4.64 -13.85
C THR A 98 9.22 5.80 -12.88
N SER A 99 8.56 6.87 -13.32
CA SER A 99 8.36 8.08 -12.50
C SER A 99 7.09 7.98 -11.67
N SER A 100 7.25 7.77 -10.37
CA SER A 100 6.14 7.77 -9.41
C SER A 100 5.95 9.17 -8.79
N LEU A 101 4.75 9.74 -8.93
CA LEU A 101 4.28 10.79 -8.01
C LEU A 101 3.91 10.17 -6.66
N LEU A 102 3.40 10.96 -5.72
CA LEU A 102 2.85 10.46 -4.45
C LEU A 102 1.34 10.72 -4.38
N PHE A 103 0.58 9.73 -3.96
CA PHE A 103 -0.87 9.85 -3.75
C PHE A 103 -1.24 9.62 -2.27
N PRO A 104 -2.12 10.45 -1.69
CA PRO A 104 -2.55 10.28 -0.31
C PRO A 104 -3.64 9.20 -0.20
N VAL A 105 -3.32 8.06 0.40
CA VAL A 105 -4.32 7.03 0.74
C VAL A 105 -4.70 7.18 2.22
N PRO A 106 -6.00 7.24 2.58
CA PRO A 106 -6.43 7.39 3.97
C PRO A 106 -5.81 6.35 4.89
N ARG A 107 -5.30 6.77 6.07
CA ARG A 107 -4.65 5.83 7.00
C ARG A 107 -5.56 4.67 7.40
N CYS A 108 -6.87 4.92 7.54
CA CYS A 108 -7.83 3.88 7.89
C CYS A 108 -7.87 2.74 6.87
N ALA A 109 -7.66 3.02 5.57
CA ALA A 109 -7.60 2.01 4.52
C ALA A 109 -6.32 1.17 4.59
N ILE A 110 -5.24 1.75 5.10
CA ILE A 110 -3.91 1.12 5.14
C ILE A 110 -3.66 0.32 6.44
N LYS A 111 -4.40 0.58 7.53
CA LYS A 111 -4.20 -0.06 8.84
C LYS A 111 -4.15 -1.59 8.79
N LEU A 112 -4.81 -2.22 7.82
CA LEU A 112 -4.87 -3.68 7.65
C LEU A 112 -3.75 -4.24 6.75
N GLN A 113 -2.93 -3.38 6.14
CA GLN A 113 -1.86 -3.79 5.23
C GLN A 113 -0.57 -4.12 5.99
N SER A 114 0.08 -5.21 5.59
CA SER A 114 1.21 -5.79 6.33
C SER A 114 2.56 -5.13 6.04
N ASN A 115 2.75 -4.60 4.82
CA ASN A 115 3.95 -3.90 4.35
C ASN A 115 3.57 -2.70 3.47
N LEU A 116 3.90 -1.49 3.91
CA LEU A 116 3.51 -0.26 3.22
C LEU A 116 4.36 0.08 1.99
N ASN A 117 5.56 -0.50 1.90
CA ASN A 117 6.48 -0.28 0.79
C ASN A 117 6.05 -1.00 -0.49
N GLU A 118 5.13 -1.96 -0.38
CA GLU A 118 4.60 -2.75 -1.50
C GLU A 118 3.31 -2.16 -2.05
N ILE A 119 2.86 -1.04 -1.47
CA ILE A 119 1.63 -0.36 -1.89
C ILE A 119 1.96 0.67 -2.95
N CYS A 120 1.23 0.64 -4.05
CA CYS A 120 1.23 1.70 -5.04
C CYS A 120 -0.18 2.01 -5.53
N CYS A 121 -0.32 3.15 -6.18
CA CYS A 121 -1.56 3.58 -6.81
C CYS A 121 -1.44 3.61 -8.34
N PHE A 122 -2.55 3.26 -9.00
CA PHE A 122 -2.71 3.39 -10.44
C PHE A 122 -4.01 4.13 -10.78
N VAL A 123 -4.09 4.64 -12.01
CA VAL A 123 -5.33 5.21 -12.56
C VAL A 123 -6.08 4.10 -13.31
N ALA A 124 -7.33 3.85 -12.93
CA ALA A 124 -8.21 2.98 -13.69
C ALA A 124 -8.72 3.71 -14.93
N SER A 125 -8.79 3.02 -16.07
CA SER A 125 -9.31 3.62 -17.31
C SER A 125 -10.28 2.72 -18.07
N GLY A 126 -11.32 3.29 -18.64
CA GLY A 126 -12.43 2.60 -19.26
C GLY A 126 -13.57 2.32 -18.27
N ASN A 127 -14.60 1.66 -18.76
CA ASN A 127 -15.88 1.47 -18.06
C ASN A 127 -16.18 0.01 -17.71
N SER A 128 -15.25 -0.95 -17.90
CA SER A 128 -15.53 -2.36 -17.60
C SER A 128 -15.79 -2.62 -16.11
N MET A 129 -15.35 -1.72 -15.24
CA MET A 129 -15.52 -1.88 -13.81
C MET A 129 -16.64 -0.99 -13.27
N ASN A 130 -17.39 -0.31 -14.14
CA ASN A 130 -18.59 0.42 -13.74
C ASN A 130 -19.65 -0.58 -13.22
N PRO A 131 -20.41 -0.23 -12.17
CA PRO A 131 -20.39 1.05 -11.44
C PRO A 131 -19.42 1.08 -10.25
N ILE A 132 -18.69 -0.01 -9.97
CA ILE A 132 -17.81 -0.11 -8.80
C ILE A 132 -16.63 0.88 -8.91
N LEU A 133 -16.02 0.94 -10.09
CA LEU A 133 -14.85 1.75 -10.39
C LEU A 133 -15.09 2.50 -11.69
N LEU A 134 -15.14 3.82 -11.61
CA LEU A 134 -15.39 4.71 -12.75
C LEU A 134 -14.10 4.92 -13.55
N ASP A 135 -14.23 5.40 -14.78
CA ASP A 135 -13.08 5.87 -15.57
C ASP A 135 -12.39 7.02 -14.82
N GLY A 136 -11.07 6.97 -14.70
CA GLY A 136 -10.27 7.95 -13.97
C GLY A 136 -10.15 7.69 -12.46
N SER A 137 -10.81 6.68 -11.90
CA SER A 137 -10.67 6.32 -10.49
C SER A 137 -9.23 5.93 -10.14
N VAL A 138 -8.81 6.22 -8.91
CA VAL A 138 -7.50 5.79 -8.38
C VAL A 138 -7.68 4.51 -7.58
N VAL A 139 -6.85 3.49 -7.85
CA VAL A 139 -6.84 2.22 -7.13
C VAL A 139 -5.53 2.07 -6.35
N ALA A 140 -5.61 1.68 -5.09
CA ALA A 140 -4.45 1.31 -4.27
C ALA A 140 -4.28 -0.21 -4.26
N VAL A 141 -3.09 -0.66 -4.63
CA VAL A 141 -2.74 -2.06 -4.85
C VAL A 141 -1.66 -2.48 -3.86
N ASN A 142 -1.84 -3.61 -3.19
CA ASN A 142 -0.78 -4.26 -2.43
C ASN A 142 -0.11 -5.32 -3.31
N GLN A 143 1.12 -5.04 -3.77
CA GLN A 143 1.86 -5.89 -4.69
C GLN A 143 2.38 -7.19 -4.05
N ALA A 144 2.44 -7.25 -2.72
CA ALA A 144 2.80 -8.47 -2.00
C ALA A 144 1.61 -9.43 -1.80
N ASP A 145 0.37 -8.98 -2.04
CA ASP A 145 -0.83 -9.79 -1.88
C ASP A 145 -1.37 -10.23 -3.25
N THR A 146 -0.82 -11.34 -3.76
CA THR A 146 -1.21 -11.94 -5.05
C THR A 146 -2.11 -13.17 -4.89
N ALA A 147 -2.37 -13.60 -3.65
CA ALA A 147 -3.26 -14.71 -3.37
C ALA A 147 -4.71 -14.34 -3.74
N ILE A 148 -5.29 -15.08 -4.68
CA ILE A 148 -6.65 -14.83 -5.17
C ILE A 148 -7.67 -15.25 -4.10
N ARG A 149 -8.61 -14.34 -3.82
CA ARG A 149 -9.77 -14.54 -2.96
C ARG A 149 -10.99 -14.21 -3.80
N ASP A 150 -11.97 -15.11 -3.82
CA ASP A 150 -13.07 -15.05 -4.77
C ASP A 150 -13.84 -13.72 -4.73
N GLY A 151 -14.10 -13.19 -5.92
CA GLY A 151 -14.80 -11.92 -6.13
C GLY A 151 -14.03 -10.67 -5.69
N LYS A 152 -12.76 -10.78 -5.25
CA LYS A 152 -11.94 -9.61 -4.92
C LYS A 152 -11.30 -9.01 -6.16
N MET A 153 -10.95 -7.73 -6.03
CA MET A 153 -10.42 -6.94 -7.14
C MET A 153 -8.90 -7.01 -7.16
N TYR A 154 -8.33 -7.23 -8.34
CA TYR A 154 -6.90 -7.35 -8.55
C TYR A 154 -6.47 -6.55 -9.76
N VAL A 155 -5.20 -6.11 -9.75
CA VAL A 155 -4.50 -5.74 -10.97
C VAL A 155 -3.83 -6.99 -11.52
N ILE A 156 -4.09 -7.29 -12.78
CA ILE A 156 -3.47 -8.38 -13.51
C ILE A 156 -2.69 -7.85 -14.71
N ARG A 157 -1.65 -8.58 -15.10
CA ARG A 157 -0.92 -8.40 -16.35
C ARG A 157 -1.17 -9.62 -17.24
N GLN A 158 -1.54 -9.36 -18.48
CA GLN A 158 -1.74 -10.38 -19.51
C GLN A 158 -1.01 -9.92 -20.78
N GLY A 159 0.14 -10.55 -21.05
CA GLY A 159 1.11 -9.98 -22.00
C GLY A 159 1.54 -8.58 -21.56
N ASP A 160 1.38 -7.59 -22.43
CA ASP A 160 1.76 -6.20 -22.15
C ASP A 160 0.65 -5.37 -21.50
N LEU A 161 -0.50 -5.98 -21.21
CA LEU A 161 -1.72 -5.29 -20.79
C LEU A 161 -1.92 -5.37 -19.28
N LEU A 162 -1.95 -4.22 -18.61
CA LEU A 162 -2.40 -4.11 -17.22
C LEU A 162 -3.92 -3.87 -17.15
N ARG A 163 -4.62 -4.70 -16.35
CA ARG A 163 -6.09 -4.68 -16.22
C ARG A 163 -6.56 -4.76 -14.77
N VAL A 164 -7.64 -4.05 -14.42
CA VAL A 164 -8.32 -4.18 -13.10
C VAL A 164 -9.52 -5.09 -13.30
N LYS A 165 -9.59 -6.20 -12.55
CA LYS A 165 -10.65 -7.21 -12.68
C LYS A 165 -11.05 -7.79 -11.32
N LEU A 166 -12.25 -8.35 -11.25
CA LEU A 166 -12.64 -9.26 -10.17
C LEU A 166 -12.14 -10.66 -10.53
N LEU A 167 -11.47 -11.34 -9.61
CA LEU A 167 -10.94 -12.68 -9.83
C LEU A 167 -11.61 -13.70 -8.93
N SER A 168 -11.91 -14.87 -9.50
CA SER A 168 -12.38 -16.05 -8.75
C SER A 168 -11.59 -17.27 -9.21
N ARG A 169 -11.09 -18.05 -8.25
CA ARG A 169 -10.18 -19.18 -8.52
C ARG A 169 -10.84 -20.50 -8.20
N PHE A 170 -10.98 -21.34 -9.21
CA PHE A 170 -11.39 -22.73 -9.09
C PHE A 170 -10.18 -23.65 -9.30
N PRO A 171 -10.29 -24.98 -9.02
CA PRO A 171 -9.14 -25.89 -9.11
C PRO A 171 -8.37 -25.81 -10.43
N ASN A 172 -9.10 -25.78 -11.56
CA ASN A 172 -8.52 -25.77 -12.90
C ASN A 172 -8.90 -24.55 -13.73
N GLU A 173 -9.59 -23.58 -13.13
CA GLU A 173 -10.12 -22.42 -13.85
C GLU A 173 -9.82 -21.13 -13.10
N LEU A 174 -9.51 -20.08 -13.85
CA LEU A 174 -9.48 -18.71 -13.36
C LEU A 174 -10.56 -17.92 -14.10
N HIS A 175 -11.50 -17.37 -13.35
CA HIS A 175 -12.53 -16.50 -13.88
C HIS A 175 -12.08 -15.05 -13.70
N VAL A 176 -11.96 -14.33 -14.80
CA VAL A 176 -11.57 -12.92 -14.87
C VAL A 176 -12.81 -12.12 -15.26
N GLN A 177 -13.34 -11.37 -14.29
CA GLN A 177 -14.65 -10.73 -14.41
C GLN A 177 -14.53 -9.21 -14.40
N SER A 178 -15.31 -8.60 -15.28
CA SER A 178 -15.61 -7.18 -15.29
C SER A 178 -16.82 -6.93 -14.38
N ALA A 179 -16.82 -5.85 -13.58
CA ALA A 179 -18.00 -5.51 -12.78
C ALA A 179 -19.16 -4.97 -13.63
N ASN A 180 -18.85 -4.46 -14.82
CA ASN A 180 -19.83 -4.00 -15.80
C ASN A 180 -20.39 -5.21 -16.58
N PRO A 181 -21.70 -5.50 -16.50
CA PRO A 181 -22.32 -6.66 -17.17
C PRO A 181 -22.23 -6.65 -18.71
N ALA A 182 -21.94 -5.50 -19.32
CA ALA A 182 -21.73 -5.40 -20.77
C ALA A 182 -20.47 -6.14 -21.27
N TYR A 183 -19.60 -6.55 -20.34
CA TYR A 183 -18.36 -7.27 -20.63
C TYR A 183 -18.49 -8.73 -20.13
N PRO A 184 -18.32 -9.73 -21.00
CA PRO A 184 -18.46 -11.13 -20.60
C PRO A 184 -17.35 -11.57 -19.63
N THR A 185 -17.62 -12.63 -18.87
CA THR A 185 -16.60 -13.29 -18.05
C THR A 185 -15.60 -14.01 -18.95
N GLU A 186 -14.31 -13.78 -18.73
CA GLU A 186 -13.23 -14.52 -19.38
C GLU A 186 -12.86 -15.70 -18.47
N VAL A 187 -12.89 -16.92 -19.01
CA VAL A 187 -12.53 -18.15 -18.27
C VAL A 187 -11.26 -18.71 -18.88
N TYR A 188 -10.24 -18.87 -18.05
CA TYR A 188 -8.95 -19.44 -18.42
C TYR A 188 -8.80 -20.80 -17.75
N VAL A 189 -8.42 -21.81 -18.51
CA VAL A 189 -8.40 -23.20 -18.03
C VAL A 189 -6.98 -23.76 -18.05
N ASN A 190 -6.61 -24.53 -17.03
CA ASN A 190 -5.32 -25.23 -16.92
C ASN A 190 -4.12 -24.31 -17.19
N ASP A 191 -3.34 -24.60 -18.23
CA ASP A 191 -2.10 -23.89 -18.56
C ASP A 191 -2.33 -22.46 -19.06
N GLU A 192 -3.52 -22.13 -19.55
CA GLU A 192 -3.85 -20.76 -20.00
C GLU A 192 -3.77 -19.75 -18.85
N ILE A 193 -3.99 -20.23 -17.63
CA ILE A 193 -3.89 -19.44 -16.39
C ILE A 193 -2.47 -18.88 -16.23
N ASN A 194 -1.45 -19.60 -16.69
CA ASN A 194 -0.06 -19.18 -16.56
C ASN A 194 0.25 -17.91 -17.39
N ASN A 195 -0.61 -17.55 -18.35
CA ASN A 195 -0.49 -16.31 -19.12
C ASN A 195 -0.99 -15.07 -18.35
N ILE A 196 -1.50 -15.25 -17.13
CA ILE A 196 -2.02 -14.18 -16.28
C ILE A 196 -1.15 -14.03 -15.05
N GLN A 197 -0.48 -12.90 -14.95
CA GLN A 197 0.27 -12.52 -13.76
C GLN A 197 -0.59 -11.62 -12.87
N VAL A 198 -0.83 -12.04 -11.63
CA VAL A 198 -1.45 -11.16 -10.63
C VAL A 198 -0.39 -10.19 -10.10
N ILE A 199 -0.59 -8.90 -10.34
CA ILE A 199 0.29 -7.83 -9.85
C ILE A 199 0.03 -7.53 -8.38
N GLY A 200 -1.23 -7.59 -7.95
CA GLY A 200 -1.60 -7.43 -6.54
C GLY A 200 -3.08 -7.17 -6.32
N HIS A 201 -3.49 -7.29 -5.07
CA HIS A 201 -4.86 -7.04 -4.62
C HIS A 201 -5.16 -5.55 -4.50
N VAL A 202 -6.28 -5.12 -5.08
CA VAL A 202 -6.84 -3.78 -4.92
C VAL A 202 -7.63 -3.75 -3.61
N PHE A 203 -7.06 -3.14 -2.57
CA PHE A 203 -7.68 -3.09 -1.25
C PHE A 203 -8.48 -1.81 -0.99
N TRP A 204 -8.28 -0.78 -1.82
CA TRP A 204 -8.94 0.51 -1.70
C TRP A 204 -9.00 1.21 -3.06
N TYR A 205 -10.01 2.04 -3.28
CA TYR A 205 -10.13 2.89 -4.45
C TYR A 205 -10.87 4.18 -4.11
N SER A 206 -10.71 5.20 -4.97
CA SER A 206 -11.46 6.45 -4.94
C SER A 206 -11.93 6.80 -6.35
N SER A 207 -13.21 7.09 -6.47
CA SER A 207 -13.85 7.53 -7.72
C SER A 207 -14.33 8.96 -7.55
N VAL A 208 -14.05 9.82 -8.52
CA VAL A 208 -14.56 11.19 -8.56
C VAL A 208 -15.54 11.26 -9.73
N SER A 209 -16.81 11.54 -9.44
CA SER A 209 -17.82 11.84 -10.44
C SER A 209 -18.01 13.36 -10.51
N PHE A 210 -17.91 13.94 -11.69
CA PHE A 210 -18.31 15.32 -11.98
C PHE A 210 -19.76 15.36 -12.46
#